data_AF-A0A176W6D6-F1
#
_entry.id   AF-A0A176W6D6-F1
#
_cell.length_a   1.000
_cell.length_b   1.000
_cell.length_c   1.000
_cell.angle_alpha   90.00
_cell.angle_beta   90.00
_cell.angle_gamma   90.00
#
_symmetry.space_group_name_H-M   'P 1'
#
loop_
_entity.id
_entity.type
_entity.pdbx_description
1 polymer ?
#
loop_
_entity_poly.entity_id
_entity_poly.type
_entity_poly.pdbx_seq_one_letter_code
_entity_poly.pdbx_strand_id
1 'polypeptide(L)'
;MASKRRNPSKDGLTLTKTAPTLKFWDDCADPEDIQALWAHQAVNKEWTAAGEKPGQKVHMSRTFEGPACITETEMRAIAEIIIGRFFTKIDPAMICAIAEIESARNPLAYRWEESVQEASTGLMQTLQSTADWLAKDLGYQAYSVDWASSMLYRPFVSVYFGCAYLKWLSTYDSKRRSEEFMVRGYNGGPKGATNKITLDYWNKYLVAKQNLYMKSDTIAPPLAPSVAVPEVQPESSKPKPWPRVKPSNAPLAVVHPQEEKRVDVAKDWTYWEEKCSVEDMEYMWRNASVKKEWVRAGERRGRVRFSRDTKMRPFLTIAELQAIAENIAGRFFSHRGISPVMLCSIAEISSNRLLLGLDGQSGILGLPFETALWLYRDMGYKSYRLKVTEDLFKPFVSMYFGAAYVCFLSNHGNRPRSDEFVVRGYKGGVDAVDDPETMSFWVQYLEAKSHYRLQTRLYAS
;
A
#
# COMPACT_ATOMS: atom_id res chain seq x y z
N MET A 1 23.18 -3.40 56.06
CA MET A 1 21.95 -3.81 55.34
C MET A 1 21.16 -2.52 55.07
N ALA A 2 20.78 -2.07 53.89
CA ALA A 2 20.65 -2.67 52.57
C ALA A 2 21.13 -1.68 51.47
N SER A 3 21.70 -2.23 50.40
CA SER A 3 22.26 -1.51 49.25
C SER A 3 21.16 -0.99 48.33
N LYS A 4 21.14 0.32 48.06
CA LYS A 4 20.38 0.94 46.96
C LYS A 4 20.91 0.43 45.62
N ARG A 5 20.14 -0.41 44.92
CA ARG A 5 20.35 -0.70 43.49
C ARG A 5 19.49 0.24 42.65
N ARG A 6 20.16 1.16 41.94
CA ARG A 6 19.60 1.89 40.79
C ARG A 6 19.41 0.88 39.66
N ASN A 7 18.21 0.82 39.08
CA ASN A 7 18.01 0.14 37.80
C ASN A 7 18.48 1.04 36.65
N PRO A 8 19.18 0.52 35.63
CA PRO A 8 19.60 1.29 34.47
C PRO A 8 18.43 1.57 33.52
N SER A 9 18.57 2.67 32.77
CA SER A 9 17.69 3.10 31.69
C SER A 9 17.49 2.00 30.66
N LYS A 10 16.23 1.73 30.31
CA LYS A 10 15.85 1.03 29.08
C LYS A 10 15.71 2.07 27.98
N ASP A 11 16.83 2.52 27.44
CA ASP A 11 16.85 3.05 26.08
C ASP A 11 16.79 1.84 25.14
N GLY A 12 15.58 1.51 24.71
CA GLY A 12 15.28 0.37 23.85
C GLY A 12 14.29 0.80 22.77
N LEU A 13 14.84 1.27 21.65
CA LEU A 13 14.29 1.24 20.29
C LEU A 13 12.74 1.21 20.17
N THR A 14 12.12 2.39 20.20
CA THR A 14 10.75 2.58 19.70
C THR A 14 10.72 2.46 18.18
N LEU A 15 10.47 1.25 17.68
CA LEU A 15 10.04 1.02 16.29
C LEU A 15 8.54 1.32 16.18
N THR A 16 8.21 2.56 15.82
CA THR A 16 6.85 2.98 15.47
C THR A 16 6.51 2.48 14.06
N LYS A 17 5.75 1.39 13.93
CA LYS A 17 5.18 0.95 12.64
C LYS A 17 3.86 1.69 12.34
N THR A 18 3.97 2.89 11.77
CA THR A 18 2.90 3.57 11.00
C THR A 18 2.95 3.11 9.54
N ALA A 19 1.80 3.07 8.83
CA ALA A 19 1.81 2.87 7.38
C ALA A 19 2.50 4.09 6.72
N PRO A 20 3.38 3.89 5.72
CA PRO A 20 4.20 4.97 5.19
C PRO A 20 3.35 5.93 4.36
N THR A 21 3.24 7.19 4.79
CA THR A 21 2.56 8.27 4.05
C THR A 21 3.26 8.66 2.74
N LEU A 22 4.30 7.91 2.32
CA LEU A 22 5.23 8.14 1.20
C LEU A 22 5.42 9.63 0.88
N LYS A 23 5.63 10.43 1.92
CA LYS A 23 5.79 11.88 1.77
C LYS A 23 7.23 12.19 1.42
N PHE A 24 8.15 11.46 2.04
CA PHE A 24 9.57 11.55 1.80
C PHE A 24 10.12 10.20 1.38
N TRP A 25 11.14 10.21 0.52
CA TRP A 25 11.91 9.02 0.18
C TRP A 25 12.45 8.33 1.43
N ASP A 26 12.91 9.10 2.41
CA ASP A 26 13.41 8.66 3.71
C ASP A 26 12.39 7.87 4.55
N ASP A 27 11.09 7.97 4.23
CA ASP A 27 10.06 7.20 4.92
C ASP A 27 9.95 5.75 4.39
N CYS A 28 10.59 5.44 3.26
CA CYS A 28 10.39 4.17 2.54
C CYS A 28 11.64 3.55 1.91
N ALA A 29 12.74 4.27 1.77
CA ALA A 29 14.00 3.75 1.26
C ALA A 29 14.98 3.56 2.42
N ASP A 30 15.81 2.51 2.38
CA ASP A 30 16.83 2.32 3.39
C ASP A 30 17.91 3.42 3.25
N PRO A 31 18.65 3.77 4.31
CA PRO A 31 19.66 4.83 4.23
C PRO A 31 20.71 4.63 3.12
N GLU A 32 21.09 3.38 2.84
CA GLU A 32 22.01 3.02 1.76
C GLU A 32 21.40 3.24 0.36
N ASP A 33 20.07 3.12 0.23
CA ASP A 33 19.34 3.39 -1.00
C ASP A 33 19.26 4.88 -1.29
N ILE A 34 18.93 5.68 -0.25
CA ILE A 34 18.93 7.15 -0.32
C ILE A 34 20.33 7.65 -0.72
N GLN A 35 21.38 7.09 -0.11
CA GLN A 35 22.75 7.46 -0.45
C GLN A 35 23.08 7.13 -1.91
N ALA A 36 22.65 5.98 -2.41
CA ALA A 36 22.88 5.59 -3.80
C ALA A 36 22.10 6.48 -4.78
N LEU A 37 20.87 6.90 -4.45
CA LEU A 37 20.13 7.88 -5.24
C LEU A 37 20.85 9.23 -5.29
N TRP A 38 21.36 9.73 -4.15
CA TRP A 38 22.16 10.96 -4.12
C TRP A 38 23.47 10.87 -4.91
N ALA A 39 24.07 9.67 -4.99
CA ALA A 39 25.27 9.41 -5.76
C ALA A 39 25.00 9.26 -7.27
N HIS A 40 23.77 8.98 -7.67
CA HIS A 40 23.38 8.85 -9.06
C HIS A 40 23.28 10.23 -9.74
N GLN A 41 24.11 10.50 -10.74
CA GLN A 41 24.29 11.84 -11.33
C GLN A 41 22.98 12.50 -11.77
N ALA A 42 22.10 11.74 -12.45
CA ALA A 42 20.85 12.29 -12.96
C ALA A 42 19.85 12.62 -11.84
N VAL A 43 19.78 11.78 -10.80
CA VAL A 43 18.89 11.98 -9.64
C VAL A 43 19.40 13.14 -8.81
N ASN A 44 20.70 13.20 -8.55
CA ASN A 44 21.34 14.32 -7.86
C ASN A 44 21.01 15.67 -8.52
N LYS A 45 21.11 15.73 -9.86
CA LYS A 45 20.77 16.92 -10.64
C LYS A 45 19.28 17.28 -10.51
N GLU A 46 18.40 16.29 -10.64
CA GLU A 46 16.95 16.48 -10.53
C GLU A 46 16.54 16.97 -9.13
N TRP A 47 17.01 16.30 -8.07
CA TRP A 47 16.72 16.66 -6.69
C TRP A 47 17.29 18.04 -6.33
N THR A 48 18.51 18.34 -6.73
CA THR A 48 19.11 19.68 -6.51
C THR A 48 18.31 20.77 -7.22
N ALA A 49 17.83 20.51 -8.45
CA ALA A 49 16.98 21.45 -9.19
C ALA A 49 15.62 21.65 -8.53
N ALA A 50 15.08 20.63 -7.86
CA ALA A 50 13.88 20.71 -7.04
C ALA A 50 14.10 21.39 -5.67
N GLY A 51 15.33 21.77 -5.33
CA GLY A 51 15.68 22.45 -4.08
C GLY A 51 15.98 21.51 -2.91
N GLU A 52 16.06 20.21 -3.16
CA GLU A 52 16.40 19.19 -2.16
C GLU A 52 17.89 19.22 -1.80
N LYS A 53 18.24 18.80 -0.58
CA LYS A 53 19.62 18.87 -0.08
C LYS A 53 20.05 17.55 0.56
N PRO A 54 21.30 17.08 0.33
CA PRO A 54 21.84 15.94 1.04
C PRO A 54 21.77 16.12 2.56
N GLY A 55 21.35 15.07 3.27
CA GLY A 55 21.17 15.09 4.73
C GLY A 55 19.85 15.70 5.21
N GLN A 56 19.00 16.19 4.31
CA GLN A 56 17.61 16.52 4.58
C GLN A 56 16.68 15.46 3.98
N LYS A 57 15.46 15.36 4.51
CA LYS A 57 14.45 14.47 3.94
C LYS A 57 14.08 14.93 2.53
N VAL A 58 14.08 14.00 1.57
CA VAL A 58 13.80 14.28 0.16
C VAL A 58 12.33 14.02 -0.13
N HIS A 59 11.60 14.98 -0.69
CA HIS A 59 10.19 14.79 -1.01
C HIS A 59 10.00 13.79 -2.15
N MET A 60 8.98 12.93 -2.05
CA MET A 60 8.54 12.15 -3.21
C MET A 60 7.70 13.01 -4.14
N SER A 61 7.89 12.81 -5.44
CA SER A 61 7.07 13.45 -6.47
C SER A 61 5.60 13.04 -6.35
N ARG A 62 4.70 13.83 -6.93
CA ARG A 62 3.25 13.56 -6.94
C ARG A 62 2.69 13.72 -8.34
N THR A 63 1.71 12.89 -8.70
CA THR A 63 0.94 13.12 -9.92
C THR A 63 0.05 14.35 -9.75
N PHE A 64 -0.46 14.87 -10.87
CA PHE A 64 -1.38 16.01 -10.88
C PHE A 64 -2.63 15.77 -9.99
N GLU A 65 -3.04 14.50 -9.84
CA GLU A 65 -4.21 14.09 -9.04
C GLU A 65 -3.89 13.75 -7.57
N GLY A 66 -2.64 13.96 -7.11
CA GLY A 66 -2.29 13.91 -5.69
C GLY A 66 -1.60 12.65 -5.11
N PRO A 67 -1.63 11.43 -5.70
CA PRO A 67 -0.83 10.32 -5.18
C PRO A 67 0.66 10.50 -5.45
N ALA A 68 1.50 9.91 -4.59
CA ALA A 68 2.93 9.85 -4.81
C ALA A 68 3.23 9.14 -6.14
N CYS A 69 4.19 9.65 -6.89
CA CYS A 69 4.81 8.97 -8.02
C CYS A 69 6.32 9.16 -7.94
N ILE A 70 7.05 8.32 -8.64
CA ILE A 70 8.48 8.56 -8.84
C ILE A 70 8.72 9.04 -10.26
N THR A 71 9.73 9.87 -10.45
CA THR A 71 10.07 10.41 -11.77
C THR A 71 10.65 9.30 -12.65
N GLU A 72 10.73 9.55 -13.96
CA GLU A 72 11.41 8.64 -14.89
C GLU A 72 12.91 8.48 -14.51
N THR A 73 13.54 9.56 -14.06
CA THR A 73 14.93 9.60 -13.57
C THR A 73 15.12 8.74 -12.32
N GLU A 74 14.24 8.88 -11.33
CA GLU A 74 14.26 8.08 -10.10
C GLU A 74 14.01 6.60 -10.40
N MET A 75 13.01 6.27 -11.23
CA MET A 75 12.73 4.89 -11.63
C MET A 75 13.92 4.25 -12.34
N ARG A 76 14.58 4.98 -13.24
CA ARG A 76 15.79 4.53 -13.94
C ARG A 76 16.93 4.26 -12.96
N ALA A 77 17.18 5.18 -12.04
CA ALA A 77 18.24 5.03 -11.05
C ALA A 77 17.99 3.84 -10.11
N ILE A 78 16.76 3.64 -9.63
CA ILE A 78 16.41 2.47 -8.80
C ILE A 78 16.69 1.17 -9.55
N ALA A 79 16.26 1.08 -10.82
CA ALA A 79 16.53 -0.10 -11.65
C ALA A 79 18.03 -0.36 -11.77
N GLU A 80 18.84 0.65 -12.08
CA GLU A 80 20.29 0.54 -12.21
C GLU A 80 20.97 0.14 -10.90
N ILE A 81 20.56 0.73 -9.77
CA ILE A 81 21.09 0.43 -8.43
C ILE A 81 20.75 -1.02 -8.04
N ILE A 82 19.49 -1.43 -8.16
CA ILE A 82 19.05 -2.79 -7.80
C ILE A 82 19.73 -3.83 -8.68
N ILE A 83 19.77 -3.60 -10.00
CA ILE A 83 20.45 -4.51 -10.93
C ILE A 83 21.94 -4.57 -10.56
N GLY A 84 22.61 -3.43 -10.42
CA GLY A 84 24.04 -3.37 -10.10
C GLY A 84 24.41 -4.07 -8.79
N ARG A 85 23.54 -4.03 -7.78
CA ARG A 85 23.76 -4.69 -6.48
C ARG A 85 23.48 -6.19 -6.50
N PHE A 86 22.41 -6.63 -7.17
CA PHE A 86 21.84 -7.96 -6.91
C PHE A 86 21.63 -8.84 -8.13
N PHE A 87 21.63 -8.29 -9.34
CA PHE A 87 21.26 -9.02 -10.55
C PHE A 87 22.30 -8.87 -11.66
N THR A 88 22.30 -9.81 -12.59
CA THR A 88 23.10 -9.70 -13.82
C THR A 88 22.23 -10.01 -15.02
N LYS A 89 22.52 -9.32 -16.13
CA LYS A 89 21.87 -9.54 -17.45
C LYS A 89 20.36 -9.23 -17.47
N ILE A 90 19.92 -8.28 -16.65
CA ILE A 90 18.61 -7.62 -16.78
C ILE A 90 18.89 -6.20 -17.30
N ASP A 91 18.13 -5.77 -18.31
CA ASP A 91 18.23 -4.42 -18.88
C ASP A 91 17.44 -3.43 -18.00
N PRO A 92 18.04 -2.34 -17.48
CA PRO A 92 17.30 -1.33 -16.74
C PRO A 92 16.09 -0.77 -17.50
N ALA A 93 16.16 -0.66 -18.84
CA ALA A 93 15.03 -0.19 -19.64
C ALA A 93 13.84 -1.15 -19.60
N MET A 94 14.07 -2.46 -19.42
CA MET A 94 13.01 -3.45 -19.21
C MET A 94 12.25 -3.17 -17.92
N ILE A 95 12.97 -2.89 -16.83
CA ILE A 95 12.37 -2.60 -15.53
C ILE A 95 11.56 -1.30 -15.57
N CYS A 96 12.12 -0.24 -16.16
CA CYS A 96 11.41 1.03 -16.34
C CYS A 96 10.13 0.87 -17.18
N ALA A 97 10.19 0.11 -18.28
CA ALA A 97 9.04 -0.11 -19.16
C ALA A 97 7.93 -0.93 -18.47
N ILE A 98 8.30 -1.96 -17.71
CA ILE A 98 7.34 -2.75 -16.92
C ILE A 98 6.71 -1.87 -15.84
N ALA A 99 7.50 -1.10 -15.08
CA ALA A 99 6.97 -0.22 -14.04
C ALA A 99 6.01 0.85 -14.60
N GLU A 100 6.27 1.36 -15.81
CA GLU A 100 5.35 2.29 -16.48
C GLU A 100 4.01 1.64 -16.80
N ILE A 101 4.02 0.42 -17.35
CA ILE A 101 2.79 -0.29 -17.74
C ILE A 101 2.00 -0.74 -16.51
N GLU A 102 2.71 -1.23 -15.49
CA GLU A 102 2.10 -1.85 -14.33
C GLU A 102 1.53 -0.83 -13.35
N SER A 103 2.20 0.31 -13.17
CA SER A 103 1.84 1.26 -12.11
C SER A 103 1.85 2.73 -12.53
N ALA A 104 2.23 3.05 -13.77
CA ALA A 104 2.53 4.44 -14.17
C ALA A 104 3.50 5.14 -13.20
N ARG A 105 4.49 4.38 -12.68
CA ARG A 105 5.45 4.81 -11.64
C ARG A 105 4.79 5.23 -10.31
N ASN A 106 3.59 4.76 -10.01
CA ASN A 106 2.93 4.98 -8.73
C ASN A 106 3.35 3.88 -7.72
N PRO A 107 4.17 4.20 -6.69
CA PRO A 107 4.57 3.23 -5.68
C PRO A 107 3.42 2.74 -4.80
N LEU A 108 2.28 3.42 -4.77
CA LEU A 108 1.06 2.99 -4.05
C LEU A 108 0.09 2.23 -4.96
N ALA A 109 0.47 1.91 -6.20
CA ALA A 109 -0.38 1.16 -7.10
C ALA A 109 -0.81 -0.18 -6.48
N TYR A 110 -2.09 -0.47 -6.61
CA TYR A 110 -2.74 -1.67 -6.09
C TYR A 110 -3.74 -2.15 -7.13
N ARG A 111 -3.70 -3.44 -7.44
CA ARG A 111 -4.64 -4.07 -8.37
C ARG A 111 -5.03 -5.43 -7.85
N TRP A 112 -6.33 -5.64 -7.66
CA TRP A 112 -6.85 -6.96 -7.30
C TRP A 112 -6.97 -7.86 -8.54
N GLU A 113 -6.38 -9.04 -8.49
CA GLU A 113 -6.41 -10.03 -9.58
C GLU A 113 -7.32 -11.20 -9.18
N GLU A 114 -8.58 -11.13 -9.63
CA GLU A 114 -9.63 -12.10 -9.27
C GLU A 114 -9.27 -13.55 -9.65
N SER A 115 -8.51 -13.73 -10.73
CA SER A 115 -8.07 -15.06 -11.20
C SER A 115 -7.13 -15.77 -10.23
N VAL A 116 -6.38 -15.02 -9.41
CA VAL A 116 -5.40 -15.55 -8.45
C VAL A 116 -5.78 -15.24 -6.99
N GLN A 117 -6.90 -14.54 -6.77
CA GLN A 117 -7.41 -14.16 -5.44
C GLN A 117 -6.37 -13.42 -4.60
N GLU A 118 -5.61 -12.54 -5.26
CA GLU A 118 -4.54 -11.79 -4.64
C GLU A 118 -4.39 -10.41 -5.29
N ALA A 119 -3.84 -9.45 -4.55
CA ALA A 119 -3.49 -8.15 -5.09
C ALA A 119 -2.02 -8.08 -5.52
N SER A 120 -1.79 -7.50 -6.69
CA SER A 120 -0.49 -7.00 -7.10
C SER A 120 -0.30 -5.58 -6.56
N THR A 121 0.91 -5.28 -6.06
CA THR A 121 1.18 -4.00 -5.38
C THR A 121 2.53 -3.39 -5.78
N GLY A 122 2.61 -2.07 -5.62
CA GLY A 122 3.82 -1.29 -5.85
C GLY A 122 4.14 -1.05 -7.33
N LEU A 123 5.34 -0.50 -7.56
CA LEU A 123 5.83 -0.11 -8.89
C LEU A 123 5.82 -1.27 -9.89
N MET A 124 6.18 -2.45 -9.42
CA MET A 124 6.33 -3.64 -10.25
C MET A 124 5.09 -4.54 -10.22
N GLN A 125 4.01 -4.14 -9.53
CA GLN A 125 2.77 -4.91 -9.38
C GLN A 125 3.04 -6.40 -9.06
N THR A 126 3.93 -6.63 -8.09
CA THR A 126 4.26 -8.00 -7.67
C THR A 126 3.20 -8.49 -6.68
N LEU A 127 2.77 -9.74 -6.83
CA LEU A 127 1.93 -10.43 -5.85
C LEU A 127 2.74 -10.71 -4.58
N GLN A 128 2.12 -10.64 -3.41
CA GLN A 128 2.78 -10.98 -2.14
C GLN A 128 3.24 -12.43 -2.13
N SER A 129 2.44 -13.38 -2.60
CA SER A 129 2.78 -14.81 -2.71
C SER A 129 3.98 -15.05 -3.62
N THR A 130 4.10 -14.29 -4.70
CA THR A 130 5.26 -14.34 -5.60
C THR A 130 6.51 -13.82 -4.90
N ALA A 131 6.44 -12.68 -4.20
CA ALA A 131 7.56 -12.14 -3.43
C ALA A 131 7.98 -13.10 -2.30
N ASP A 132 7.02 -13.68 -1.59
CA ASP A 132 7.19 -14.70 -0.56
C ASP A 132 7.95 -15.91 -1.10
N TRP A 133 7.48 -16.46 -2.22
CA TRP A 133 8.12 -17.60 -2.88
C TRP A 133 9.54 -17.27 -3.34
N LEU A 134 9.76 -16.09 -3.92
CA LEU A 134 11.11 -15.64 -4.30
C LEU A 134 12.05 -15.56 -3.09
N ALA A 135 11.59 -15.03 -1.96
CA ALA A 135 12.41 -14.87 -0.77
C ALA A 135 12.66 -16.18 -0.02
N LYS A 136 11.61 -16.98 0.20
CA LYS A 136 11.65 -18.21 1.00
C LYS A 136 12.27 -19.36 0.22
N ASP A 137 11.83 -19.56 -1.02
CA ASP A 137 12.11 -20.79 -1.76
C ASP A 137 13.28 -20.59 -2.73
N LEU A 138 13.50 -19.36 -3.21
CA LEU A 138 14.57 -19.04 -4.17
C LEU A 138 15.71 -18.19 -3.57
N GLY A 139 15.63 -17.82 -2.30
CA GLY A 139 16.72 -17.17 -1.57
C GLY A 139 16.93 -15.68 -1.87
N TYR A 140 15.95 -15.00 -2.48
CA TYR A 140 16.01 -13.55 -2.73
C TYR A 140 15.70 -12.75 -1.45
N GLN A 141 16.72 -12.54 -0.61
CA GLN A 141 16.57 -11.99 0.76
C GLN A 141 17.29 -10.66 0.99
N ALA A 142 17.69 -9.94 -0.07
CA ALA A 142 18.46 -8.69 0.08
C ALA A 142 17.67 -7.57 0.76
N TYR A 143 16.34 -7.58 0.59
CA TYR A 143 15.42 -6.78 1.40
C TYR A 143 14.62 -7.72 2.28
N SER A 144 14.47 -7.36 3.56
CA SER A 144 13.52 -8.03 4.44
C SER A 144 12.13 -7.92 3.84
N VAL A 145 11.38 -9.02 3.83
CA VAL A 145 9.92 -9.00 3.68
C VAL A 145 9.40 -9.20 5.09
N ASP A 146 9.37 -8.14 5.92
CA ASP A 146 8.75 -8.22 7.25
C ASP A 146 7.21 -8.19 7.15
N TRP A 147 6.70 -9.14 6.35
CA TRP A 147 5.35 -9.67 6.13
C TRP A 147 4.15 -8.70 6.17
N ALA A 148 4.38 -7.40 6.04
CA ALA A 148 3.36 -6.42 5.75
C ALA A 148 3.33 -6.17 4.23
N SER A 149 2.15 -6.30 3.60
CA SER A 149 1.93 -5.94 2.18
C SER A 149 2.40 -4.52 1.85
N SER A 150 2.50 -3.66 2.88
CA SER A 150 3.05 -2.32 2.75
C SER A 150 4.51 -2.24 2.31
N MET A 151 5.26 -3.34 2.38
CA MET A 151 6.65 -3.35 1.92
C MET A 151 6.78 -3.30 0.40
N LEU A 152 5.88 -3.93 -0.34
CA LEU A 152 5.91 -3.90 -1.80
C LEU A 152 5.58 -2.51 -2.35
N TYR A 153 5.00 -1.62 -1.53
CA TYR A 153 4.89 -0.19 -1.84
C TYR A 153 6.21 0.58 -1.70
N ARG A 154 7.24 0.01 -1.04
CA ARG A 154 8.57 0.63 -0.97
C ARG A 154 9.25 0.47 -2.33
N PRO A 155 9.67 1.55 -3.02
CA PRO A 155 10.18 1.48 -4.38
C PRO A 155 11.30 0.46 -4.61
N PHE A 156 12.33 0.44 -3.76
CA PHE A 156 13.47 -0.47 -3.88
C PHE A 156 13.07 -1.93 -3.68
N VAL A 157 12.18 -2.20 -2.73
CA VAL A 157 11.67 -3.56 -2.45
C VAL A 157 10.83 -4.05 -3.63
N SER A 158 9.94 -3.19 -4.15
CA SER A 158 9.12 -3.49 -5.33
C SER A 158 9.99 -3.87 -6.54
N VAL A 159 10.99 -3.05 -6.85
CA VAL A 159 11.92 -3.27 -7.98
C VAL A 159 12.79 -4.50 -7.76
N TYR A 160 13.25 -4.75 -6.54
CA TYR A 160 14.01 -5.95 -6.19
C TYR A 160 13.23 -7.24 -6.51
N PHE A 161 11.98 -7.35 -6.05
CA PHE A 161 11.18 -8.56 -6.31
C PHE A 161 10.73 -8.68 -7.76
N GLY A 162 10.43 -7.56 -8.43
CA GLY A 162 10.20 -7.58 -9.88
C GLY A 162 11.43 -8.08 -10.66
N CYS A 163 12.63 -7.62 -10.30
CA CYS A 163 13.89 -8.11 -10.87
C CYS A 163 14.13 -9.59 -10.56
N ALA A 164 13.85 -10.04 -9.33
CA ALA A 164 13.98 -11.43 -8.93
C ALA A 164 13.05 -12.34 -9.74
N TYR A 165 11.81 -11.91 -9.99
CA TYR A 165 10.87 -12.67 -10.80
C TYR A 165 11.32 -12.76 -12.26
N LEU A 166 11.74 -11.63 -12.86
CA LEU A 166 12.31 -11.61 -14.21
C LEU A 166 13.58 -12.47 -14.30
N LYS A 167 14.42 -12.44 -13.27
CA LYS A 167 15.62 -13.28 -13.20
C LYS A 167 15.25 -14.76 -13.24
N TRP A 168 14.26 -15.18 -12.45
CA TRP A 168 13.77 -16.55 -12.47
C TRP A 168 13.17 -16.92 -13.84
N LEU A 169 12.34 -16.04 -14.41
CA LEU A 169 11.75 -16.23 -15.75
C LEU A 169 12.82 -16.38 -16.84
N SER A 170 13.95 -15.66 -16.73
CA SER A 170 15.06 -15.74 -17.69
C SER A 170 15.67 -17.14 -17.82
N THR A 171 15.45 -18.00 -16.81
CA THR A 171 15.95 -19.37 -16.73
C THR A 171 14.84 -20.41 -16.55
N TYR A 172 13.57 -20.02 -16.77
CA TYR A 172 12.42 -20.90 -16.53
C TYR A 172 12.51 -22.22 -17.32
N ASP A 173 12.18 -23.34 -16.66
CA ASP A 173 12.31 -24.71 -17.20
C ASP A 173 13.76 -25.08 -17.54
N SER A 174 14.72 -24.57 -16.76
CA SER A 174 16.17 -24.75 -16.95
C SER A 174 16.67 -24.30 -18.34
N LYS A 175 15.93 -23.40 -19.00
CA LYS A 175 16.24 -22.89 -20.34
C LYS A 175 16.47 -21.39 -20.28
N ARG A 176 17.46 -20.91 -21.03
CA ARG A 176 17.59 -19.48 -21.27
C ARG A 176 16.38 -19.00 -22.07
N ARG A 177 15.62 -18.07 -21.51
CA ARG A 177 14.42 -17.50 -22.13
C ARG A 177 14.73 -16.19 -22.85
N SER A 178 13.93 -15.88 -23.87
CA SER A 178 13.99 -14.60 -24.57
C SER A 178 13.37 -13.49 -23.70
N GLU A 179 13.69 -12.25 -24.03
CA GLU A 179 13.06 -11.07 -23.43
C GLU A 179 11.54 -11.08 -23.60
N GLU A 180 11.03 -11.42 -24.78
CA GLU A 180 9.58 -11.58 -25.00
C GLU A 180 8.96 -12.61 -24.05
N PHE A 181 9.60 -13.77 -23.87
CA PHE A 181 9.11 -14.78 -22.93
C PHE A 181 9.10 -14.25 -21.49
N MET A 182 10.16 -13.54 -21.09
CA MET A 182 10.24 -12.94 -19.75
C MET A 182 9.12 -11.94 -19.52
N VAL A 183 8.90 -11.00 -20.45
CA VAL A 183 7.88 -9.95 -20.31
C VAL A 183 6.47 -10.52 -20.35
N ARG A 184 6.18 -11.42 -21.29
CA ARG A 184 4.86 -12.07 -21.36
C ARG A 184 4.61 -13.00 -20.18
N GLY A 185 5.65 -13.67 -19.70
CA GLY A 185 5.61 -14.49 -18.49
C GLY A 185 5.47 -13.68 -17.21
N TYR A 186 5.92 -12.42 -17.21
CA TYR A 186 5.72 -11.50 -16.10
C TYR A 186 4.22 -11.21 -15.90
N ASN A 187 3.52 -10.90 -16.99
CA ASN A 187 2.08 -10.60 -16.98
C ASN A 187 1.19 -11.84 -16.81
N GLY A 188 1.47 -12.93 -17.52
CA GLY A 188 0.57 -14.10 -17.59
C GLY A 188 1.07 -15.36 -16.88
N GLY A 189 2.16 -15.26 -16.14
CA GLY A 189 2.90 -16.41 -15.64
C GLY A 189 3.63 -17.19 -16.76
N PRO A 190 4.55 -18.09 -16.42
CA PRO A 190 5.39 -18.77 -17.41
C PRO A 190 4.59 -19.68 -18.36
N LYS A 191 3.42 -20.18 -17.95
CA LYS A 191 2.50 -20.95 -18.80
C LYS A 191 1.71 -20.03 -19.77
N GLY A 192 1.55 -18.75 -19.45
CA GLY A 192 0.91 -17.75 -20.29
C GLY A 192 1.86 -17.03 -21.25
N ALA A 193 3.18 -17.24 -21.12
CA ALA A 193 4.21 -16.53 -21.88
C ALA A 193 4.14 -16.72 -23.40
N THR A 194 3.49 -17.78 -23.90
CA THR A 194 3.27 -18.03 -25.33
C THR A 194 1.81 -17.85 -25.77
N ASN A 195 0.89 -17.56 -24.85
CA ASN A 195 -0.53 -17.41 -25.12
C ASN A 195 -0.83 -16.07 -25.82
N LYS A 196 -1.68 -16.05 -26.85
CA LYS A 196 -2.10 -14.84 -27.56
C LYS A 196 -2.61 -13.72 -26.63
N ILE A 197 -3.20 -14.06 -25.48
CA ILE A 197 -3.69 -13.08 -24.50
C ILE A 197 -2.58 -12.13 -24.00
N THR A 198 -1.34 -12.63 -23.84
CA THR A 198 -0.21 -11.81 -23.35
C THR A 198 0.48 -11.00 -24.46
N LEU A 199 0.02 -11.09 -25.71
CA LEU A 199 0.62 -10.36 -26.83
C LEU A 199 0.35 -8.85 -26.74
N ASP A 200 -0.82 -8.45 -26.25
CA ASP A 200 -1.15 -7.04 -26.01
C ASP A 200 -0.17 -6.41 -25.00
N TYR A 201 0.14 -7.14 -23.93
CA TYR A 201 1.12 -6.71 -22.93
C TYR A 201 2.53 -6.55 -23.52
N TRP A 202 2.96 -7.49 -24.37
CA TRP A 202 4.24 -7.39 -25.08
C TRP A 202 4.32 -6.15 -26.00
N ASN A 203 3.25 -5.84 -26.72
CA ASN A 203 3.21 -4.66 -27.60
C ASN A 203 3.29 -3.36 -26.78
N LYS A 204 2.55 -3.28 -25.65
CA LYS A 204 2.67 -2.17 -24.70
C LYS A 204 4.10 -2.01 -24.19
N TYR A 205 4.75 -3.11 -23.86
CA TYR A 205 6.16 -3.13 -23.44
C TYR A 205 7.12 -2.58 -24.49
N LEU A 206 6.98 -3.00 -25.76
CA LEU A 206 7.82 -2.49 -26.84
C LEU A 206 7.68 -0.97 -27.01
N VAL A 207 6.45 -0.45 -26.96
CA VAL A 207 6.18 1.00 -27.05
C VAL A 207 6.80 1.73 -25.85
N ALA A 208 6.55 1.25 -24.64
CA ALA A 208 7.09 1.85 -23.42
C ALA A 208 8.62 1.87 -23.44
N LYS A 209 9.26 0.75 -23.82
CA LYS A 209 10.71 0.64 -23.92
C LYS A 209 11.30 1.52 -25.01
N GLN A 210 10.65 1.63 -26.17
CA GLN A 210 11.08 2.53 -27.26
C GLN A 210 11.03 4.00 -26.82
N ASN A 211 9.99 4.41 -26.11
CA ASN A 211 9.85 5.79 -25.62
C ASN A 211 10.97 6.18 -24.65
N LEU A 212 11.50 5.25 -23.86
CA LEU A 212 12.65 5.50 -22.98
C LEU A 212 13.93 5.81 -23.77
N TYR A 213 14.16 5.13 -24.90
CA TYR A 213 15.34 5.39 -25.75
C TYR A 213 15.22 6.71 -26.53
N MET A 214 14.03 7.04 -27.03
CA MET A 214 13.82 8.30 -27.76
C MET A 214 14.03 9.54 -26.87
N LYS A 215 13.74 9.41 -25.57
CA LYS A 215 13.99 10.47 -24.57
C LYS A 215 15.47 10.59 -24.19
N SER A 216 16.23 9.49 -24.19
CA SER A 216 17.67 9.56 -23.97
C SER A 216 18.42 10.25 -25.12
N ASP A 217 17.89 10.16 -26.35
CA ASP A 217 18.48 10.78 -27.53
C ASP A 217 18.16 12.28 -27.66
N THR A 218 17.16 12.80 -26.92
CA THR A 218 16.76 14.22 -26.98
C THR A 218 17.52 15.14 -26.01
N ILE A 219 18.49 14.61 -25.24
CA ILE A 219 19.34 15.41 -24.32
C ILE A 219 20.65 15.91 -24.98
N ALA A 220 20.92 15.56 -26.24
CA ALA A 220 22.04 16.16 -26.98
C ALA A 220 21.54 17.23 -27.97
N PRO A 221 21.89 18.52 -27.81
CA PRO A 221 21.80 19.46 -28.92
C PRO A 221 22.79 19.04 -30.02
N PRO A 222 22.45 19.19 -31.31
CA PRO A 222 23.39 18.92 -32.38
C PRO A 222 24.48 19.99 -32.37
N LEU A 223 25.71 19.60 -32.02
CA LEU A 223 26.89 20.40 -32.33
C LEU A 223 27.06 20.40 -33.86
N ALA A 224 27.04 21.60 -34.43
CA ALA A 224 27.29 21.87 -35.84
C ALA A 224 28.68 21.34 -36.28
N PRO A 225 28.86 21.04 -37.58
CA PRO A 225 30.00 20.27 -38.07
C PRO A 225 31.25 21.14 -38.18
N SER A 226 32.38 20.65 -37.65
CA SER A 226 33.67 21.19 -38.08
C SER A 226 34.81 20.20 -37.95
N VAL A 227 35.44 20.02 -39.11
CA VAL A 227 36.82 19.59 -39.40
C VAL A 227 37.13 18.11 -39.28
N ALA A 228 37.69 17.64 -40.40
CA ALA A 228 37.99 16.27 -40.77
C ALA A 228 39.36 15.79 -40.26
N VAL A 229 39.59 14.49 -40.54
CA VAL A 229 40.87 13.78 -40.78
C VAL A 229 41.47 13.07 -39.55
N PRO A 230 42.08 11.86 -39.65
CA PRO A 230 41.90 10.74 -40.60
C PRO A 230 41.65 9.37 -39.92
N GLU A 231 41.27 8.44 -40.77
CA GLU A 231 41.24 6.97 -40.60
C GLU A 231 42.55 6.37 -40.06
N VAL A 232 42.45 5.53 -39.01
CA VAL A 232 43.48 4.56 -38.60
C VAL A 232 42.79 3.25 -38.18
N GLN A 233 43.35 2.15 -38.70
CA GLN A 233 42.91 0.75 -38.61
C GLN A 233 42.94 0.13 -37.19
N PRO A 234 42.31 -1.05 -36.97
CA PRO A 234 41.99 -1.55 -35.64
C PRO A 234 43.15 -2.32 -35.02
N GLU A 235 43.48 -2.04 -33.76
CA GLU A 235 44.42 -2.85 -32.98
C GLU A 235 43.75 -3.48 -31.75
N SER A 236 43.96 -4.78 -31.64
CA SER A 236 43.45 -5.68 -30.62
C SER A 236 43.96 -5.35 -29.22
N SER A 237 43.08 -5.34 -28.23
CA SER A 237 43.48 -5.60 -26.84
C SER A 237 42.31 -6.15 -26.02
N LYS A 238 42.46 -7.41 -25.60
CA LYS A 238 41.57 -8.10 -24.66
C LYS A 238 41.69 -7.47 -23.26
N PRO A 239 40.59 -7.27 -22.51
CA PRO A 239 40.68 -6.89 -21.09
C PRO A 239 41.11 -8.07 -20.21
N LYS A 240 41.97 -7.79 -19.22
CA LYS A 240 42.52 -8.74 -18.23
C LYS A 240 41.45 -9.21 -17.21
N PRO A 241 41.60 -10.39 -16.58
CA PRO A 241 40.67 -10.91 -15.59
C PRO A 241 40.90 -10.33 -14.18
N TRP A 242 39.81 -10.09 -13.45
CA TRP A 242 39.78 -9.69 -12.04
C TRP A 242 39.91 -10.90 -11.08
N PRO A 243 40.44 -10.70 -9.85
CA PRO A 243 40.91 -11.80 -8.99
C PRO A 243 39.79 -12.60 -8.32
N ARG A 244 39.98 -13.93 -8.24
CA ARG A 244 39.11 -14.87 -7.52
C ARG A 244 39.31 -14.75 -6.00
N VAL A 245 38.24 -14.50 -5.25
CA VAL A 245 38.14 -14.85 -3.83
C VAL A 245 37.70 -16.31 -3.73
N LYS A 246 38.45 -17.13 -2.98
CA LYS A 246 38.16 -18.57 -2.78
C LYS A 246 37.08 -18.75 -1.70
N PRO A 247 36.15 -19.70 -1.84
CA PRO A 247 35.19 -20.04 -0.80
C PRO A 247 35.90 -20.74 0.37
N SER A 248 35.53 -20.36 1.60
CA SER A 248 36.03 -20.98 2.84
C SER A 248 35.40 -22.36 3.02
N ASN A 249 36.25 -23.39 3.12
CA ASN A 249 35.90 -24.74 3.54
C ASN A 249 35.86 -24.79 5.08
N ALA A 250 34.67 -24.85 5.66
CA ALA A 250 34.47 -25.36 7.01
C ALA A 250 33.47 -26.53 6.94
N PRO A 251 33.75 -27.68 7.58
CA PRO A 251 32.93 -28.88 7.44
C PRO A 251 31.55 -28.71 8.08
N LEU A 252 30.52 -29.12 7.33
CA LEU A 252 29.13 -29.24 7.77
C LEU A 252 29.05 -30.25 8.91
N ALA A 253 28.76 -29.76 10.13
CA ALA A 253 28.32 -30.61 11.21
C ALA A 253 26.91 -31.12 10.89
N VAL A 254 26.77 -32.44 10.73
CA VAL A 254 25.49 -33.12 10.61
C VAL A 254 24.76 -33.00 11.95
N VAL A 255 23.79 -32.09 12.01
CA VAL A 255 22.82 -32.03 13.10
C VAL A 255 21.61 -32.87 12.68
N HIS A 256 21.40 -33.99 13.35
CA HIS A 256 20.16 -34.75 13.24
C HIS A 256 18.97 -33.85 13.61
N PRO A 257 17.83 -33.94 12.90
CA PRO A 257 16.70 -33.05 13.12
C PRO A 257 16.14 -33.24 14.53
N GLN A 258 16.35 -32.27 15.40
CA GLN A 258 15.39 -32.07 16.48
C GLN A 258 14.16 -31.41 15.86
N GLU A 259 12.99 -31.99 16.11
CA GLU A 259 11.69 -31.44 15.75
C GLU A 259 11.53 -30.04 16.35
N GLU A 260 11.99 -29.02 15.63
CA GLU A 260 11.56 -27.65 15.86
C GLU A 260 10.13 -27.54 15.34
N LYS A 261 9.20 -27.44 16.29
CA LYS A 261 7.79 -27.17 16.05
C LYS A 261 7.65 -26.08 14.99
N ARG A 262 7.02 -26.44 13.87
CA ARG A 262 6.43 -25.51 12.90
C ARG A 262 5.77 -24.36 13.67
N VAL A 263 6.36 -23.19 13.60
CA VAL A 263 5.62 -21.96 13.83
C VAL A 263 5.04 -21.60 12.47
N ASP A 264 3.74 -21.82 12.30
CA ASP A 264 3.00 -21.47 11.08
C ASP A 264 2.99 -19.94 10.90
N VAL A 265 3.99 -19.39 10.19
CA VAL A 265 4.13 -17.94 9.89
C VAL A 265 3.21 -17.50 8.74
N ALA A 266 1.93 -17.85 8.80
CA ALA A 266 0.87 -17.43 7.86
C ALA A 266 -0.17 -16.49 8.50
N LYS A 267 0.15 -15.83 9.63
CA LYS A 267 -0.83 -15.44 10.66
C LYS A 267 -0.61 -14.10 11.36
N ASP A 268 -0.13 -13.05 10.72
CA ASP A 268 -0.12 -11.74 11.40
C ASP A 268 -1.50 -11.10 11.32
N TRP A 269 -2.22 -11.15 12.46
CA TRP A 269 -3.54 -10.56 12.66
C TRP A 269 -3.45 -9.06 12.90
N THR A 270 -4.44 -8.30 12.43
CA THR A 270 -4.63 -6.92 12.88
C THR A 270 -5.42 -6.96 14.18
N TYR A 271 -4.98 -6.19 15.18
CA TYR A 271 -5.61 -6.18 16.50
C TYR A 271 -6.36 -4.87 16.76
N TRP A 272 -7.49 -4.97 17.44
CA TRP A 272 -8.32 -3.83 17.84
C TRP A 272 -7.54 -2.86 18.72
N GLU A 273 -6.69 -3.37 19.61
CA GLU A 273 -5.85 -2.58 20.53
C GLU A 273 -4.85 -1.66 19.81
N GLU A 274 -4.46 -1.97 18.57
CA GLU A 274 -3.58 -1.12 17.77
C GLU A 274 -4.33 0.06 17.13
N LYS A 275 -5.67 -0.04 17.05
CA LYS A 275 -6.52 0.89 16.30
C LYS A 275 -7.45 1.70 17.20
N CYS A 276 -7.61 1.32 18.46
CA CYS A 276 -8.57 1.92 19.38
C CYS A 276 -7.92 2.39 20.67
N SER A 277 -8.49 3.43 21.29
CA SER A 277 -8.07 3.84 22.62
C SER A 277 -8.48 2.79 23.67
N VAL A 278 -7.86 2.83 24.85
CA VAL A 278 -8.25 1.98 25.99
C VAL A 278 -9.72 2.19 26.36
N GLU A 279 -10.20 3.44 26.28
CA GLU A 279 -11.59 3.78 26.59
C GLU A 279 -12.58 3.19 25.58
N ASP A 280 -12.24 3.28 24.28
CA ASP A 280 -13.04 2.68 23.21
C ASP A 280 -13.07 1.14 23.32
N MET A 281 -11.93 0.52 23.65
CA MET A 281 -11.86 -0.93 23.89
C MET A 281 -12.72 -1.36 25.09
N GLU A 282 -12.69 -0.61 26.19
CA GLU A 282 -13.54 -0.88 27.35
C GLU A 282 -15.03 -0.66 27.05
N TYR A 283 -15.38 0.25 26.14
CA TYR A 283 -16.74 0.35 25.64
C TYR A 283 -17.13 -0.91 24.85
N MET A 284 -16.30 -1.38 23.91
CA MET A 284 -16.58 -2.57 23.11
C MET A 284 -16.77 -3.82 23.98
N TRP A 285 -15.94 -4.01 25.00
CA TRP A 285 -16.07 -5.12 25.95
C TRP A 285 -17.31 -5.04 26.87
N ARG A 286 -17.92 -3.86 27.02
CA ARG A 286 -19.18 -3.67 27.76
C ARG A 286 -20.41 -3.88 26.88
N ASN A 287 -20.29 -3.74 25.56
CA ASN A 287 -21.40 -4.02 24.64
C ASN A 287 -21.72 -5.52 24.64
N ALA A 288 -22.97 -5.89 24.94
CA ALA A 288 -23.37 -7.28 25.14
C ALA A 288 -23.22 -8.14 23.88
N SER A 289 -23.60 -7.60 22.72
CA SER A 289 -23.51 -8.30 21.43
C SER A 289 -22.06 -8.54 21.01
N VAL A 290 -21.24 -7.49 21.07
CA VAL A 290 -19.80 -7.58 20.77
C VAL A 290 -19.10 -8.54 21.72
N LYS A 291 -19.33 -8.40 23.03
CA LYS A 291 -18.74 -9.30 24.04
C LYS A 291 -19.11 -10.76 23.78
N LYS A 292 -20.39 -11.03 23.50
CA LYS A 292 -20.87 -12.39 23.20
C LYS A 292 -20.18 -12.95 21.96
N GLU A 293 -20.02 -12.14 20.92
CA GLU A 293 -19.34 -12.53 19.68
C GLU A 293 -17.85 -12.81 19.90
N TRP A 294 -17.12 -11.87 20.53
CA TRP A 294 -15.70 -12.00 20.84
C TRP A 294 -15.40 -13.21 21.73
N VAL A 295 -16.20 -13.45 22.78
CA VAL A 295 -16.06 -14.63 23.64
C VAL A 295 -16.30 -15.92 22.87
N ARG A 296 -17.33 -15.96 22.01
CA ARG A 296 -17.61 -17.11 21.15
C ARG A 296 -16.48 -17.37 20.14
N ALA A 297 -15.83 -16.33 19.65
CA ALA A 297 -14.67 -16.42 18.75
C ALA A 297 -13.34 -16.74 19.49
N GLY A 298 -13.37 -16.82 20.82
CA GLY A 298 -12.19 -17.11 21.64
C GLY A 298 -11.25 -15.92 21.85
N GLU A 299 -11.69 -14.70 21.55
CA GLU A 299 -10.92 -13.48 21.74
C GLU A 299 -10.77 -13.14 23.24
N ARG A 300 -9.67 -12.48 23.59
CA ARG A 300 -9.36 -12.07 24.96
C ARG A 300 -8.97 -10.60 25.01
N ARG A 301 -9.27 -9.95 26.13
CA ARG A 301 -8.84 -8.57 26.39
C ARG A 301 -7.33 -8.42 26.16
N GLY A 302 -6.94 -7.35 25.46
CA GLY A 302 -5.55 -7.03 25.17
C GLY A 302 -4.99 -7.70 23.92
N ARG A 303 -5.78 -8.54 23.23
CA ARG A 303 -5.39 -9.19 21.98
C ARG A 303 -6.62 -9.61 21.17
N VAL A 304 -7.50 -8.67 20.88
CA VAL A 304 -8.70 -8.93 20.08
C VAL A 304 -8.39 -8.76 18.61
N ARG A 305 -8.59 -9.81 17.82
CA ARG A 305 -8.35 -9.79 16.38
C ARG A 305 -9.53 -9.15 15.64
N PHE A 306 -9.25 -8.39 14.59
CA PHE A 306 -10.28 -8.03 13.62
C PHE A 306 -10.74 -9.26 12.86
N SER A 307 -12.05 -9.31 12.55
CA SER A 307 -12.61 -10.30 11.63
C SER A 307 -12.04 -10.12 10.24
N ARG A 308 -12.01 -11.21 9.46
CA ARG A 308 -11.46 -11.25 8.11
C ARG A 308 -12.49 -11.75 7.10
N ASP A 309 -12.64 -11.03 6.00
CA ASP A 309 -13.50 -11.46 4.92
C ASP A 309 -12.86 -12.65 4.17
N THR A 310 -13.52 -13.12 3.12
CA THR A 310 -12.99 -14.21 2.27
C THR A 310 -11.68 -13.83 1.57
N LYS A 311 -11.35 -12.53 1.48
CA LYS A 311 -10.11 -11.96 0.93
C LYS A 311 -9.08 -11.65 2.02
N MET A 312 -9.28 -12.15 3.25
CA MET A 312 -8.45 -11.93 4.43
C MET A 312 -8.30 -10.46 4.87
N ARG A 313 -9.13 -9.57 4.33
CA ARG A 313 -9.10 -8.14 4.67
C ARG A 313 -9.76 -7.93 6.02
N PRO A 314 -9.17 -7.14 6.92
CA PRO A 314 -9.79 -6.83 8.20
C PRO A 314 -11.06 -6.02 7.98
N PHE A 315 -12.15 -6.46 8.58
CA PHE A 315 -13.46 -5.80 8.50
C PHE A 315 -14.14 -5.85 9.86
N LEU A 316 -15.13 -4.98 10.04
CA LEU A 316 -15.97 -4.99 11.23
C LEU A 316 -17.16 -5.90 11.01
N THR A 317 -17.46 -6.75 11.99
CA THR A 317 -18.73 -7.46 12.00
C THR A 317 -19.88 -6.48 12.22
N ILE A 318 -21.10 -6.96 11.98
CA ILE A 318 -22.31 -6.15 12.14
C ILE A 318 -22.45 -5.66 13.58
N ALA A 319 -22.22 -6.54 14.57
CA ALA A 319 -22.28 -6.18 15.97
C ALA A 319 -21.22 -5.14 16.35
N GLU A 320 -19.98 -5.30 15.86
CA GLU A 320 -18.90 -4.34 16.09
C GLU A 320 -19.23 -2.96 15.50
N LEU A 321 -19.71 -2.92 14.26
CA LEU A 321 -20.08 -1.69 13.58
C LEU A 321 -21.25 -0.97 14.27
N GLN A 322 -22.31 -1.71 14.63
CA GLN A 322 -23.45 -1.16 15.36
C GLN A 322 -23.03 -0.56 16.69
N ALA A 323 -22.21 -1.28 17.47
CA ALA A 323 -21.73 -0.79 18.75
C ALA A 323 -20.95 0.53 18.62
N ILE A 324 -20.08 0.65 17.62
CA ILE A 324 -19.33 1.87 17.35
C ILE A 324 -20.26 3.01 16.91
N ALA A 325 -21.19 2.75 15.98
CA ALA A 325 -22.13 3.75 15.50
C ALA A 325 -23.00 4.30 16.63
N GLU A 326 -23.52 3.42 17.51
CA GLU A 326 -24.29 3.80 18.69
C GLU A 326 -23.46 4.62 19.68
N ASN A 327 -22.21 4.23 19.94
CA ASN A 327 -21.33 4.98 20.82
C ASN A 327 -21.10 6.40 20.31
N ILE A 328 -20.67 6.51 19.04
CA ILE A 328 -20.33 7.79 18.43
C ILE A 328 -21.57 8.68 18.35
N ALA A 329 -22.69 8.15 17.85
CA ALA A 329 -23.94 8.89 17.74
C ALA A 329 -24.43 9.35 19.12
N GLY A 330 -24.47 8.46 20.11
CA GLY A 330 -24.95 8.78 21.46
C GLY A 330 -24.04 9.77 22.20
N ARG A 331 -22.72 9.56 22.14
CA ARG A 331 -21.74 10.35 22.90
C ARG A 331 -21.53 11.75 22.32
N PHE A 332 -21.48 11.88 20.99
CA PHE A 332 -21.08 13.13 20.34
C PHE A 332 -22.21 13.82 19.57
N PHE A 333 -23.24 13.09 19.17
CA PHE A 333 -24.28 13.58 18.25
C PHE A 333 -25.71 13.34 18.75
N SER A 334 -25.92 13.04 20.03
CA SER A 334 -27.25 12.77 20.61
C SER A 334 -28.22 13.91 20.41
N HIS A 335 -27.76 15.15 20.60
CA HIS A 335 -28.53 16.37 20.38
C HIS A 335 -28.85 16.66 18.90
N ARG A 336 -28.26 15.91 17.97
CA ARG A 336 -28.43 16.08 16.51
C ARG A 336 -29.26 14.99 15.86
N GLY A 337 -29.67 13.96 16.63
CA GLY A 337 -30.53 12.88 16.13
C GLY A 337 -29.89 12.01 15.03
N ILE A 338 -28.55 11.90 15.01
CA ILE A 338 -27.86 11.08 14.02
C ILE A 338 -28.18 9.61 14.23
N SER A 339 -28.69 8.95 13.19
CA SER A 339 -29.14 7.57 13.26
C SER A 339 -27.97 6.59 13.15
N PRO A 340 -27.72 5.72 14.15
CA PRO A 340 -26.71 4.66 14.03
C PRO A 340 -26.95 3.75 12.83
N VAL A 341 -28.23 3.44 12.54
CA VAL A 341 -28.62 2.63 11.37
C VAL A 341 -28.19 3.30 10.06
N MET A 342 -28.31 4.62 9.95
CA MET A 342 -27.84 5.35 8.76
C MET A 342 -26.32 5.22 8.63
N LEU A 343 -25.56 5.40 9.71
CA LEU A 343 -24.10 5.28 9.69
C LEU A 343 -23.66 3.86 9.30
N CYS A 344 -24.28 2.83 9.88
CA CYS A 344 -23.98 1.44 9.51
C CYS A 344 -24.30 1.14 8.05
N SER A 345 -25.43 1.66 7.54
CA SER A 345 -25.82 1.45 6.15
C SER A 345 -24.84 2.13 5.19
N ILE A 346 -24.39 3.34 5.51
CA ILE A 346 -23.37 4.05 4.73
C ILE A 346 -22.06 3.26 4.76
N ALA A 347 -21.62 2.79 5.92
CA ALA A 347 -20.39 1.99 6.02
C ALA A 347 -20.44 0.69 5.20
N GLU A 348 -21.60 0.04 5.13
CA GLU A 348 -21.81 -1.15 4.29
C GLU A 348 -21.59 -0.82 2.81
N ILE A 349 -22.28 0.20 2.28
CA ILE A 349 -22.25 0.51 0.85
C ILE A 349 -21.00 1.27 0.41
N SER A 350 -20.36 2.00 1.34
CA SER A 350 -19.13 2.74 1.05
C SER A 350 -17.93 1.80 1.01
N SER A 351 -17.78 0.93 2.00
CA SER A 351 -16.55 0.17 2.19
C SER A 351 -16.73 -1.35 2.34
N ASN A 352 -17.96 -1.87 2.36
CA ASN A 352 -18.26 -3.21 2.86
C ASN A 352 -17.70 -3.45 4.27
N ARG A 353 -17.74 -2.42 5.13
CA ARG A 353 -17.22 -2.44 6.51
C ARG A 353 -15.73 -2.76 6.63
N LEU A 354 -14.97 -2.63 5.54
CA LEU A 354 -13.53 -2.87 5.54
C LEU A 354 -12.84 -1.81 6.38
N LEU A 355 -11.95 -2.27 7.27
CA LEU A 355 -11.21 -1.41 8.20
C LEU A 355 -10.45 -0.28 7.47
N LEU A 356 -9.91 -0.60 6.30
CA LEU A 356 -9.10 0.32 5.49
C LEU A 356 -9.90 1.07 4.42
N GLY A 357 -11.14 0.67 4.14
CA GLY A 357 -11.91 1.17 3.01
C GLY A 357 -11.73 0.34 1.73
N LEU A 358 -12.39 0.78 0.65
CA LEU A 358 -12.15 0.33 -0.72
C LEU A 358 -11.14 1.25 -1.43
N ASP A 359 -10.65 0.84 -2.61
CA ASP A 359 -9.65 1.59 -3.37
C ASP A 359 -10.03 3.07 -3.56
N GLY A 360 -9.09 3.97 -3.24
CA GLY A 360 -9.31 5.42 -3.29
C GLY A 360 -10.16 6.01 -2.16
N GLN A 361 -10.61 5.19 -1.20
CA GLN A 361 -11.37 5.64 -0.03
C GLN A 361 -10.58 5.45 1.27
N SER A 362 -11.09 5.98 2.39
CA SER A 362 -10.42 5.88 3.68
C SER A 362 -11.35 5.38 4.79
N GLY A 363 -11.00 4.22 5.34
CA GLY A 363 -11.67 3.64 6.49
C GLY A 363 -13.08 3.11 6.20
N ILE A 364 -13.74 2.67 7.28
CA ILE A 364 -15.05 2.01 7.22
C ILE A 364 -16.16 2.89 6.63
N LEU A 365 -16.04 4.21 6.71
CA LEU A 365 -17.05 5.16 6.21
C LEU A 365 -16.70 5.75 4.84
N GLY A 366 -15.57 5.34 4.25
CA GLY A 366 -15.15 5.73 2.91
C GLY A 366 -14.97 7.24 2.70
N LEU A 367 -14.78 8.01 3.77
CA LEU A 367 -14.75 9.46 3.73
C LEU A 367 -13.39 9.94 3.20
N PRO A 368 -13.34 10.83 2.19
CA PRO A 368 -12.09 11.44 1.75
C PRO A 368 -11.39 12.16 2.90
N PHE A 369 -10.06 12.03 2.98
CA PHE A 369 -9.28 12.66 4.04
C PHE A 369 -9.47 14.17 4.08
N GLU A 370 -9.55 14.84 2.93
CA GLU A 370 -9.74 16.29 2.87
C GLU A 370 -11.08 16.73 3.46
N THR A 371 -12.15 15.96 3.25
CA THR A 371 -13.46 16.22 3.87
C THR A 371 -13.38 16.06 5.38
N ALA A 372 -12.71 15.01 5.87
CA ALA A 372 -12.49 14.80 7.30
C ALA A 372 -11.63 15.92 7.92
N LEU A 373 -10.59 16.36 7.20
CA LEU A 373 -9.68 17.42 7.63
C LEU A 373 -10.39 18.76 7.73
N TRP A 374 -11.24 19.09 6.76
CA TRP A 374 -12.11 20.26 6.80
C TRP A 374 -13.08 20.21 7.99
N LEU A 375 -13.71 19.06 8.26
CA LEU A 375 -14.57 18.89 9.44
C LEU A 375 -13.79 19.13 10.75
N TYR A 376 -12.55 18.64 10.82
CA TYR A 376 -11.69 18.78 11.99
C TYR A 376 -11.19 20.22 12.21
N ARG A 377 -10.68 20.86 11.15
CA ARG A 377 -10.03 22.18 11.22
C ARG A 377 -11.03 23.33 11.25
N ASP A 378 -11.98 23.31 10.32
CA ASP A 378 -12.84 24.43 10.01
C ASP A 378 -14.20 24.32 10.71
N MET A 379 -14.76 23.10 10.81
CA MET A 379 -16.06 22.88 11.43
C MET A 379 -16.01 22.55 12.92
N GLY A 380 -14.80 22.40 13.49
CA GLY A 380 -14.59 22.26 14.93
C GLY A 380 -14.82 20.85 15.52
N TYR A 381 -14.95 19.81 14.69
CA TYR A 381 -15.12 18.43 15.14
C TYR A 381 -13.79 17.84 15.66
N LYS A 382 -13.47 18.06 16.94
CA LYS A 382 -12.14 17.76 17.53
C LYS A 382 -12.11 16.63 18.56
N SER A 383 -13.18 15.85 18.70
CA SER A 383 -13.24 14.79 19.74
C SER A 383 -12.28 13.64 19.47
N TYR A 384 -11.96 13.38 18.20
CA TYR A 384 -10.87 12.49 17.79
C TYR A 384 -9.80 13.28 17.06
N ARG A 385 -8.54 12.91 17.28
CA ARG A 385 -7.39 13.54 16.64
C ARG A 385 -7.30 13.07 15.19
N LEU A 386 -7.17 14.01 14.26
CA LEU A 386 -6.96 13.74 12.84
C LEU A 386 -5.75 14.52 12.34
N LYS A 387 -4.75 13.81 11.82
CA LYS A 387 -3.53 14.42 11.25
C LYS A 387 -3.18 13.90 9.86
N VAL A 388 -3.41 12.62 9.64
CA VAL A 388 -3.04 11.90 8.44
C VAL A 388 -4.17 10.95 8.03
N THR A 389 -4.20 10.52 6.77
CA THR A 389 -5.23 9.63 6.23
C THR A 389 -5.38 8.35 7.05
N GLU A 390 -4.27 7.80 7.56
CA GLU A 390 -4.23 6.57 8.34
C GLU A 390 -5.01 6.66 9.66
N ASP A 391 -5.24 7.88 10.17
CA ASP A 391 -6.10 8.05 11.33
C ASP A 391 -7.54 7.61 11.03
N LEU A 392 -8.00 7.72 9.77
CA LEU A 392 -9.31 7.22 9.33
C LEU A 392 -9.36 5.69 9.23
N PHE A 393 -8.23 4.97 9.29
CA PHE A 393 -8.23 3.50 9.40
C PHE A 393 -8.49 3.01 10.82
N LYS A 394 -8.69 3.93 11.78
CA LYS A 394 -9.14 3.62 13.13
C LYS A 394 -10.67 3.66 13.15
N PRO A 395 -11.37 2.58 13.55
CA PRO A 395 -12.82 2.47 13.40
C PRO A 395 -13.60 3.63 14.04
N PHE A 396 -13.23 4.02 15.27
CA PHE A 396 -13.90 5.10 15.99
C PHE A 396 -13.65 6.47 15.36
N VAL A 397 -12.44 6.71 14.83
CA VAL A 397 -12.11 7.97 14.14
C VAL A 397 -12.87 8.06 12.82
N SER A 398 -12.87 6.98 12.03
CA SER A 398 -13.64 6.90 10.78
C SER A 398 -15.13 7.14 11.01
N MET A 399 -15.72 6.46 12.00
CA MET A 399 -17.13 6.63 12.36
C MET A 399 -17.42 8.05 12.83
N TYR A 400 -16.55 8.64 13.67
CA TYR A 400 -16.73 10.00 14.16
C TYR A 400 -16.79 11.03 13.03
N PHE A 401 -15.86 10.99 12.08
CA PHE A 401 -15.86 11.94 10.97
C PHE A 401 -16.97 11.64 9.95
N GLY A 402 -17.32 10.37 9.71
CA GLY A 402 -18.50 10.03 8.94
C GLY A 402 -19.79 10.58 9.55
N ALA A 403 -19.96 10.43 10.87
CA ALA A 403 -21.09 10.98 11.60
C ALA A 403 -21.11 12.52 11.61
N ALA A 404 -19.94 13.16 11.72
CA ALA A 404 -19.80 14.61 11.59
C ALA A 404 -20.24 15.10 10.21
N TYR A 405 -19.87 14.38 9.14
CA TYR A 405 -20.25 14.75 7.78
C TYR A 405 -21.75 14.57 7.55
N VAL A 406 -22.33 13.45 8.01
CA VAL A 406 -23.79 13.25 8.02
C VAL A 406 -24.49 14.38 8.76
N CYS A 407 -24.00 14.76 9.95
CA CYS A 407 -24.56 15.86 10.73
C CYS A 407 -24.50 17.21 10.01
N PHE A 408 -23.41 17.50 9.32
CA PHE A 408 -23.28 18.69 8.48
C PHE A 408 -24.31 18.68 7.35
N LEU A 409 -24.40 17.58 6.60
CA LEU A 409 -25.32 17.42 5.48
C LEU A 409 -26.79 17.50 5.91
N SER A 410 -27.14 16.92 7.07
CA SER A 410 -28.50 16.95 7.62
C SER A 410 -29.02 18.36 7.91
N ASN A 411 -28.12 19.34 8.10
CA ASN A 411 -28.46 20.73 8.36
C ASN A 411 -27.97 21.69 7.25
N HIS A 412 -27.62 21.16 6.08
CA HIS A 412 -27.02 21.94 5.01
C HIS A 412 -27.93 23.08 4.56
N GLY A 413 -27.39 24.31 4.49
CA GLY A 413 -28.16 25.52 4.19
C GLY A 413 -29.06 25.97 5.34
N ASN A 414 -28.68 25.66 6.60
CA ASN A 414 -29.41 26.01 7.82
C ASN A 414 -30.86 25.51 7.86
N ARG A 415 -31.13 24.39 7.20
CA ARG A 415 -32.44 23.73 7.21
C ARG A 415 -32.29 22.22 7.30
N PRO A 416 -33.28 21.51 7.90
CA PRO A 416 -33.32 20.06 7.87
C PRO A 416 -33.31 19.53 6.43
N ARG A 417 -32.52 18.48 6.18
CA ARG A 417 -32.46 17.78 4.90
C ARG A 417 -33.03 16.36 5.02
N SER A 418 -33.57 15.85 3.92
CA SER A 418 -34.05 14.47 3.85
C SER A 418 -32.89 13.47 3.89
N ASP A 419 -33.17 12.23 4.31
CA ASP A 419 -32.20 11.14 4.25
C ASP A 419 -31.60 10.97 2.85
N GLU A 420 -32.42 11.12 1.79
CA GLU A 420 -31.94 11.03 0.41
C GLU A 420 -30.89 12.11 0.11
N PHE A 421 -31.17 13.37 0.45
CA PHE A 421 -30.22 14.46 0.24
C PHE A 421 -28.91 14.19 0.99
N VAL A 422 -29.01 13.73 2.24
CA VAL A 422 -27.86 13.42 3.08
C VAL A 422 -27.01 12.31 2.49
N VAL A 423 -27.61 11.19 2.09
CA VAL A 423 -26.87 10.03 1.56
C VAL A 423 -26.27 10.33 0.19
N ARG A 424 -27.00 11.01 -0.69
CA ARG A 424 -26.49 11.41 -2.01
C ARG A 424 -25.37 12.43 -1.88
N GLY A 425 -25.54 13.43 -1.01
CA GLY A 425 -24.51 14.42 -0.69
C GLY A 425 -23.29 13.80 0.02
N TYR A 426 -23.46 12.71 0.74
CA TYR A 426 -22.34 11.97 1.33
C TYR A 426 -21.42 11.40 0.25
N LYS A 427 -22.00 10.89 -0.85
CA LYS A 427 -21.25 10.32 -1.98
C LYS A 427 -20.64 11.37 -2.89
N GLY A 428 -21.41 12.39 -3.28
CA GLY A 428 -20.99 13.36 -4.31
C GLY A 428 -20.57 14.74 -3.78
N GLY A 429 -20.90 15.08 -2.54
CA GLY A 429 -20.89 16.47 -2.07
C GLY A 429 -22.23 17.17 -2.35
N VAL A 430 -22.39 18.38 -1.80
CA VAL A 430 -23.67 19.11 -1.83
C VAL A 430 -24.07 19.59 -3.23
N ASP A 431 -23.10 19.79 -4.11
CA ASP A 431 -23.32 20.29 -5.48
C ASP A 431 -23.56 19.17 -6.50
N ALA A 432 -23.22 17.93 -6.15
CA ALA A 432 -23.38 16.74 -7.00
C ALA A 432 -24.53 15.83 -6.54
N VAL A 433 -25.44 16.35 -5.68
CA VAL A 433 -26.56 15.56 -5.16
C VAL A 433 -27.44 15.04 -6.27
N ASP A 434 -27.59 15.76 -7.38
CA ASP A 434 -28.47 15.37 -8.49
C ASP A 434 -27.79 14.43 -9.51
N ASP A 435 -26.51 14.12 -9.34
CA ASP A 435 -25.76 13.28 -10.28
C ASP A 435 -26.31 11.84 -10.33
N PRO A 436 -26.28 11.16 -11.50
CA PRO A 436 -26.75 9.79 -11.63
C PRO A 436 -26.03 8.80 -10.71
N GLU A 437 -24.74 8.99 -10.45
CA GLU A 437 -23.95 8.10 -9.59
C GLU A 437 -24.41 8.13 -8.14
N THR A 438 -24.85 9.29 -7.63
CA THR A 438 -25.35 9.41 -6.26
C THR A 438 -26.71 8.73 -6.09
N MET A 439 -27.52 8.67 -7.16
CA MET A 439 -28.79 7.93 -7.15
C MET A 439 -28.57 6.43 -6.96
N SER A 440 -27.60 5.84 -7.66
CA SER A 440 -27.24 4.43 -7.46
C SER A 440 -26.83 4.14 -6.01
N PHE A 441 -26.05 5.04 -5.42
CA PHE A 441 -25.63 4.96 -4.02
C PHE A 441 -26.83 5.04 -3.04
N TRP A 442 -27.81 5.90 -3.32
CA TRP A 442 -29.05 5.98 -2.54
C TRP A 442 -29.88 4.70 -2.58
N VAL A 443 -30.00 4.06 -3.74
CA VAL A 443 -30.74 2.79 -3.88
C VAL A 443 -30.07 1.69 -3.04
N GLN A 444 -28.74 1.58 -3.11
CA GLN A 444 -27.98 0.63 -2.29
C GLN A 444 -28.15 0.90 -0.79
N TYR A 445 -28.19 2.17 -0.39
CA TYR A 445 -28.45 2.57 0.99
C TYR A 445 -29.83 2.10 1.48
N LEU A 446 -30.87 2.22 0.68
CA LEU A 446 -32.22 1.79 1.07
C LEU A 446 -32.27 0.29 1.36
N GLU A 447 -31.57 -0.51 0.55
CA GLU A 447 -31.42 -1.95 0.76
C GLU A 447 -30.67 -2.25 2.07
N ALA A 448 -29.48 -1.68 2.24
CA ALA A 448 -28.68 -1.84 3.47
C ALA A 448 -29.45 -1.40 4.73
N LYS A 449 -30.16 -0.28 4.67
CA LYS A 449 -30.98 0.25 5.78
C LYS A 449 -32.08 -0.72 6.20
N SER A 450 -32.70 -1.40 5.23
CA SER A 450 -33.71 -2.42 5.54
C SER A 450 -33.12 -3.59 6.32
N HIS A 451 -31.92 -4.04 5.94
CA HIS A 451 -31.19 -5.12 6.60
C HIS A 451 -30.84 -4.78 8.05
N TYR A 452 -30.24 -3.60 8.29
CA TYR A 452 -29.87 -3.16 9.64
C TYR A 452 -31.09 -2.92 10.55
N ARG A 453 -32.24 -2.49 10.00
CA ARG A 453 -33.49 -2.36 10.77
C ARG A 453 -34.02 -3.72 11.24
N LEU A 454 -33.96 -4.75 10.40
CA LEU A 454 -34.38 -6.10 10.77
C LEU A 454 -33.49 -6.70 11.85
N GLN A 455 -32.17 -6.52 11.73
CA GLN A 455 -31.23 -7.01 12.73
C GLN A 455 -31.36 -6.31 14.07
N THR A 456 -31.53 -4.98 14.09
CA THR A 456 -31.75 -4.23 15.34
C THR A 456 -32.97 -4.75 16.11
N ARG A 457 -34.03 -5.19 15.40
CA ARG A 457 -35.21 -5.82 16.03
C ARG A 457 -34.92 -7.20 16.61
N LEU A 458 -34.07 -8.00 15.96
CA LEU A 458 -33.68 -9.33 16.43
C LEU A 458 -32.72 -9.30 17.63
N TYR A 459 -31.93 -8.24 17.80
CA TYR A 459 -31.05 -8.06 18.97
C TYR A 459 -31.76 -7.39 20.16
N ALA A 460 -32.93 -6.77 19.94
CA ALA A 460 -33.75 -6.17 21.00
C ALA A 460 -34.75 -7.15 21.64
N SER A 461 -34.93 -8.34 21.02
CA SER A 461 -35.67 -9.49 21.56
C SER A 461 -34.73 -10.50 22.20
#